data_AF-A0A292ZCP3-F1
#
_entry.id   AF-A0A292ZCP3-F1
#
_cell.length_a   1.000
_cell.length_b   1.000
_cell.length_c   1.000
_cell.angle_alpha   90.00
_cell.angle_beta   90.00
_cell.angle_gamma   90.00
#
_symmetry.space_group_name_H-M   'P 1'
#
loop_
_entity.id
_entity.type
_entity.pdbx_description
1 polymer ?
#
loop_
_entity_poly.entity_id
_entity_poly.type
_entity_poly.pdbx_seq_one_letter_code
_entity_poly.pdbx_strand_id
1 'polypeptide(L)'
;MAVSLTDPFAVVEGGRVNELNAYFAAQDIQPAYLLGGFQRIFSDGDKPGFNWNVGGRLYNIGGGYQQEDKKTRLAMTINSEPVVEIDIRASHLTILHALKKEPMPAGDPYEGTGYPRAIVKSWVAMTLGHDKLPGNKWSPSAKKAYAKKQCDIRQRGGFFQFFCESVCKARCLQKFHPMSEVGPNIAPHFPILDDWATSPWRWGDFQFLESNAVIDAVHHLAMVHDIPALPVHDSLIAPKSQQAIVEQVLSDMFLKHVGVRPILTAK
;
A
#
# COMPACT_ATOMS: atom_id res chain seq x y z
N MET A 1 -5.82 -5.24 22.74
CA MET A 1 -7.00 -5.66 23.53
C MET A 1 -7.38 -7.05 23.07
N ALA A 2 -7.78 -7.96 23.96
CA ALA A 2 -8.30 -9.26 23.52
C ALA A 2 -9.65 -9.02 22.82
N VAL A 3 -9.78 -9.46 21.57
CA VAL A 3 -11.03 -9.36 20.82
C VAL A 3 -12.02 -10.34 21.44
N SER A 4 -13.23 -9.87 21.75
CA SER A 4 -14.29 -10.77 22.21
C SER A 4 -14.64 -11.74 21.09
N LEU A 5 -14.52 -13.04 21.34
CA LEU A 5 -14.89 -14.08 20.36
C LEU A 5 -16.42 -14.20 20.17
N THR A 6 -17.21 -13.42 20.91
CA THR A 6 -18.66 -13.30 20.74
C THR A 6 -19.09 -12.04 20.00
N ASP A 7 -18.15 -11.14 19.66
CA ASP A 7 -18.46 -9.96 18.85
C ASP A 7 -18.92 -10.42 17.45
N PRO A 8 -20.12 -10.03 16.97
CA PRO A 8 -20.65 -10.53 15.70
C PRO A 8 -19.76 -10.22 14.49
N PHE A 9 -19.12 -9.04 14.48
CA PHE A 9 -18.21 -8.66 13.41
C PHE A 9 -16.95 -9.55 13.45
N ALA A 10 -16.36 -9.74 14.64
CA ALA A 10 -15.20 -10.59 14.81
C ALA A 10 -15.46 -12.06 14.42
N VAL A 11 -16.65 -12.58 14.72
CA VAL A 11 -17.06 -13.94 14.33
C VAL A 11 -17.14 -14.08 12.80
N VAL A 12 -17.81 -13.14 12.12
CA VAL A 12 -17.97 -13.17 10.66
C VAL A 12 -16.61 -13.01 9.96
N GLU A 13 -15.83 -12.01 10.36
CA GLU A 13 -14.53 -11.75 9.74
C GLU A 13 -13.50 -12.83 10.07
N GLY A 14 -13.53 -13.37 11.29
CA GLY A 14 -12.72 -14.52 11.67
C GLY A 14 -13.04 -15.75 10.83
N GLY A 15 -14.33 -16.04 10.61
CA GLY A 15 -14.77 -17.12 9.72
C GLY A 15 -14.27 -16.96 8.29
N ARG A 16 -14.37 -15.75 7.74
CA ARG A 16 -13.87 -15.41 6.41
C ARG A 16 -12.35 -15.59 6.28
N VAL A 17 -11.58 -15.15 7.27
CA VAL A 17 -10.13 -15.34 7.29
C VAL A 17 -9.76 -16.81 7.41
N ASN A 18 -10.51 -17.60 8.19
CA ASN A 18 -10.31 -19.04 8.31
C ASN A 18 -10.58 -19.77 7.00
N GLU A 19 -11.62 -19.37 6.26
CA GLU A 19 -11.93 -19.93 4.94
C GLU A 19 -10.81 -19.65 3.93
N LEU A 20 -10.29 -18.41 3.89
CA LEU A 20 -9.10 -18.09 3.11
C LEU A 20 -7.90 -18.93 3.54
N ASN A 21 -7.63 -19.05 4.83
CA ASN A 21 -6.51 -19.85 5.31
C ASN A 21 -6.63 -21.32 4.92
N ALA A 22 -7.83 -21.90 4.99
CA ALA A 22 -8.09 -23.27 4.54
C ALA A 22 -7.85 -23.41 3.03
N TYR A 23 -8.31 -22.45 2.23
CA TYR A 23 -8.09 -22.42 0.79
C TYR A 23 -6.60 -22.36 0.44
N PHE A 24 -5.87 -21.40 1.02
CA PHE A 24 -4.46 -21.18 0.72
C PHE A 24 -3.55 -22.29 1.28
N ALA A 25 -3.97 -23.02 2.31
CA ALA A 25 -3.26 -24.21 2.79
C ALA A 25 -3.26 -25.36 1.77
N ALA A 26 -4.19 -25.38 0.82
CA ALA A 26 -4.26 -26.37 -0.26
C ALA A 26 -3.47 -25.95 -1.52
N GLN A 27 -2.94 -24.72 -1.57
CA GLN A 27 -2.24 -24.19 -2.74
C GLN A 27 -0.73 -24.43 -2.62
N ASP A 28 -0.07 -24.68 -3.76
CA ASP A 28 1.39 -24.81 -3.81
C ASP A 28 2.02 -23.42 -4.03
N ILE A 29 2.39 -22.75 -2.95
CA ILE A 29 3.06 -21.44 -2.99
C ILE A 29 4.54 -21.63 -2.69
N GLN A 30 5.40 -21.31 -3.66
CA GLN A 30 6.84 -21.47 -3.52
C GLN A 30 7.61 -20.14 -3.55
N PRO A 31 8.63 -19.98 -2.69
CA PRO A 31 9.02 -20.90 -1.60
C PRO A 31 7.99 -20.99 -0.46
N ALA A 32 7.75 -22.19 0.06
CA ALA A 32 6.72 -22.46 1.07
C ALA A 32 6.82 -21.60 2.35
N TYR A 33 8.02 -21.19 2.76
CA TYR A 33 8.22 -20.35 3.95
C TYR A 33 7.64 -18.93 3.83
N LEU A 34 7.23 -18.52 2.61
CA LEU A 34 6.68 -17.20 2.37
C LEU A 34 5.22 -17.04 2.77
N LEU A 35 4.48 -18.13 2.99
CA LEU A 35 3.09 -18.09 3.45
C LEU A 35 2.96 -18.72 4.84
N GLY A 36 2.54 -17.92 5.83
CA GLY A 36 2.24 -18.36 7.19
C GLY A 36 0.74 -18.44 7.50
N GLY A 37 -0.10 -18.13 6.52
CA GLY A 37 -1.53 -17.86 6.71
C GLY A 37 -1.81 -16.40 7.02
N PHE A 38 -3.08 -16.03 7.02
CA PHE A 38 -3.56 -14.68 7.17
C PHE A 38 -4.14 -14.41 8.55
N GLN A 39 -3.94 -13.16 8.98
CA GLN A 39 -4.69 -12.51 10.06
C GLN A 39 -5.14 -11.14 9.58
N ARG A 40 -6.33 -10.69 10.00
CA ARG A 40 -6.83 -9.34 9.70
C ARG A 40 -6.59 -8.44 10.91
N ILE A 41 -5.90 -7.31 10.71
CA ILE A 41 -5.53 -6.42 11.82
C ILE A 41 -6.17 -5.05 11.63
N PHE A 42 -6.94 -4.64 12.64
CA PHE A 42 -7.56 -3.32 12.75
C PHE A 42 -6.74 -2.42 13.68
N SER A 43 -6.81 -1.11 13.44
CA SER A 43 -6.11 -0.10 14.22
C SER A 43 -7.06 0.59 15.20
N ASP A 44 -6.50 1.28 16.19
CA ASP A 44 -7.26 2.11 17.13
C ASP A 44 -8.32 1.36 17.96
N GLY A 45 -8.14 0.05 18.18
CA GLY A 45 -9.03 -0.78 19.01
C GLY A 45 -9.07 -0.40 20.50
N ASP A 46 -8.16 0.46 20.95
CA ASP A 46 -8.14 1.06 22.29
C ASP A 46 -8.87 2.40 22.37
N LYS A 47 -9.31 2.97 21.24
CA LYS A 47 -9.99 4.26 21.21
C LYS A 47 -11.47 4.12 21.56
N PRO A 48 -12.05 5.07 22.33
CA PRO A 48 -13.49 5.16 22.49
C PRO A 48 -14.18 5.28 21.12
N GLY A 49 -15.24 4.50 20.91
CA GLY A 49 -15.98 4.51 19.64
C GLY A 49 -15.36 3.68 18.51
N PHE A 50 -14.36 2.82 18.81
CA PHE A 50 -13.88 1.82 17.86
C PHE A 50 -15.04 0.99 17.30
N ASN A 51 -15.12 0.90 15.98
CA ASN A 51 -16.20 0.20 15.28
C ASN A 51 -15.66 -0.59 14.06
N TRP A 52 -14.49 -1.21 14.22
CA TRP A 52 -13.87 -2.04 13.18
C TRP A 52 -13.68 -1.37 11.81
N ASN A 53 -13.52 -0.04 11.81
CA ASN A 53 -13.54 0.80 10.61
C ASN A 53 -12.21 1.53 10.34
N VAL A 54 -11.12 1.12 11.01
CA VAL A 54 -9.80 1.73 10.88
C VAL A 54 -8.76 0.64 10.63
N GLY A 55 -7.95 0.79 9.57
CA GLY A 55 -6.98 -0.24 9.20
C GLY A 55 -7.64 -1.43 8.52
N GLY A 56 -7.46 -2.67 9.01
CA GLY A 56 -8.23 -3.83 8.54
C GLY A 56 -7.61 -4.62 7.38
N ARG A 57 -6.33 -4.39 7.04
CA ARG A 57 -5.63 -5.22 6.03
C ARG A 57 -5.42 -6.66 6.50
N LEU A 58 -5.31 -7.57 5.54
CA LEU A 58 -4.74 -8.90 5.78
C LEU A 58 -3.22 -8.81 5.88
N TYR A 59 -2.69 -9.48 6.89
CA TYR A 59 -1.28 -9.65 7.13
C TYR A 59 -0.93 -11.12 7.12
N ASN A 60 0.17 -11.47 6.46
CA ASN A 60 0.76 -12.78 6.58
C ASN A 60 1.33 -12.96 7.99
N ILE A 61 0.98 -14.05 8.65
CA ILE A 61 1.51 -14.42 9.96
C ILE A 61 3.03 -14.66 9.82
N GLY A 62 3.82 -13.94 10.63
CA GLY A 62 5.29 -13.95 10.49
C GLY A 62 5.83 -13.06 9.35
N GLY A 63 4.99 -12.25 8.70
CA GLY A 63 5.40 -11.27 7.69
C GLY A 63 5.53 -11.84 6.27
N GLY A 64 6.26 -12.95 6.11
CA GLY A 64 6.40 -13.71 4.85
C GLY A 64 6.57 -12.84 3.60
N TYR A 65 5.89 -13.20 2.51
CA TYR A 65 5.99 -12.50 1.22
C TYR A 65 5.72 -10.99 1.30
N GLN A 66 4.90 -10.52 2.25
CA GLN A 66 4.59 -9.09 2.38
C GLN A 66 5.78 -8.26 2.85
N GLN A 67 6.78 -8.87 3.51
CA GLN A 67 8.01 -8.19 3.93
C GLN A 67 9.15 -8.33 2.91
N GLU A 68 8.99 -9.21 1.92
CA GLU A 68 9.96 -9.41 0.86
C GLU A 68 9.99 -8.24 -0.12
N ASP A 69 11.13 -8.06 -0.79
CA ASP A 69 11.23 -7.07 -1.85
C ASP A 69 10.54 -7.54 -3.14
N LYS A 70 10.29 -6.59 -4.05
CA LYS A 70 9.59 -6.86 -5.31
C LYS A 70 10.25 -7.98 -6.12
N LYS A 71 11.59 -8.06 -6.13
CA LYS A 71 12.31 -9.06 -6.93
C LYS A 71 12.04 -10.46 -6.35
N THR A 72 12.13 -10.60 -5.03
CA THR A 72 11.82 -11.88 -4.37
C THR A 72 10.36 -12.27 -4.59
N ARG A 73 9.42 -11.34 -4.42
CA ARG A 73 7.98 -11.63 -4.64
C ARG A 73 7.67 -12.09 -6.06
N LEU A 74 8.25 -11.43 -7.07
CA LEU A 74 8.03 -11.80 -8.47
C LEU A 74 8.78 -13.06 -8.91
N ALA A 75 9.69 -13.57 -8.08
CA ALA A 75 10.34 -14.86 -8.29
C ALA A 75 9.55 -16.04 -7.69
N MET A 76 8.45 -15.77 -6.99
CA MET A 76 7.56 -16.80 -6.46
C MET A 76 6.85 -17.56 -7.58
N THR A 77 6.38 -18.75 -7.24
CA THR A 77 5.38 -19.46 -8.05
C THR A 77 4.16 -19.79 -7.21
N ILE A 78 3.02 -19.88 -7.87
CA ILE A 78 1.77 -20.36 -7.29
C ILE A 78 1.26 -21.47 -8.19
N ASN A 79 1.06 -22.68 -7.65
CA ASN A 79 0.71 -23.89 -8.38
C ASN A 79 1.64 -24.14 -9.57
N SER A 80 2.96 -24.03 -9.34
CA SER A 80 4.01 -24.13 -10.36
C SER A 80 3.98 -23.06 -11.48
N GLU A 81 3.11 -22.05 -11.39
CA GLU A 81 3.04 -20.96 -12.36
C GLU A 81 3.79 -19.71 -11.90
N PRO A 82 4.45 -18.96 -12.80
CA PRO A 82 5.03 -17.67 -12.48
C PRO A 82 3.93 -16.68 -12.10
N VAL A 83 4.26 -15.76 -11.20
CA VAL A 83 3.31 -14.77 -10.70
C VAL A 83 3.37 -13.43 -11.45
N VAL A 84 2.31 -12.64 -11.30
CA VAL A 84 2.25 -11.22 -11.63
C VAL A 84 1.76 -10.45 -10.40
N GLU A 85 2.27 -9.23 -10.17
CA GLU A 85 1.75 -8.35 -9.10
C GLU A 85 0.90 -7.23 -9.74
N ILE A 86 -0.41 -7.23 -9.47
CA ILE A 86 -1.39 -6.25 -9.96
C ILE A 86 -1.61 -5.21 -8.86
N ASP A 87 -1.25 -3.96 -9.13
CA ASP A 87 -1.15 -2.86 -8.17
C ASP A 87 -2.17 -1.75 -8.48
N ILE A 88 -2.90 -1.30 -7.46
CA ILE A 88 -3.77 -0.12 -7.56
C ILE A 88 -2.90 1.14 -7.54
N ARG A 89 -2.81 1.82 -8.67
CA ARG A 89 -2.01 3.05 -8.78
C ARG A 89 -2.57 4.14 -7.87
N ALA A 90 -1.72 4.61 -6.96
CA ALA A 90 -2.02 5.72 -6.04
C ALA A 90 -3.30 5.49 -5.21
N SER A 91 -3.53 4.26 -4.75
CA SER A 91 -4.72 3.81 -4.00
C SER A 91 -5.32 4.86 -3.05
N HIS A 92 -4.53 5.37 -2.10
CA HIS A 92 -5.03 6.33 -1.11
C HIS A 92 -5.46 7.67 -1.70
N LEU A 93 -4.76 8.19 -2.72
CA LEU A 93 -5.19 9.41 -3.40
C LEU A 93 -6.49 9.17 -4.17
N THR A 94 -6.60 8.03 -4.87
CA THR A 94 -7.83 7.65 -5.57
C THR A 94 -9.02 7.56 -4.60
N ILE A 95 -8.83 6.97 -3.41
CA ILE A 95 -9.86 6.90 -2.37
C ILE A 95 -10.20 8.29 -1.84
N LEU A 96 -9.20 9.14 -1.54
CA LEU A 96 -9.44 10.50 -1.06
C LEU A 96 -10.25 11.32 -2.06
N HIS A 97 -9.90 11.26 -3.34
CA HIS A 97 -10.64 11.91 -4.43
C HIS A 97 -12.09 11.41 -4.48
N ALA A 98 -12.32 10.10 -4.39
CA ALA A 98 -13.66 9.54 -4.35
C ALA A 98 -14.48 10.01 -3.14
N LEU A 99 -13.88 10.00 -1.94
CA LEU A 99 -14.52 10.46 -0.70
C LEU A 99 -14.90 11.94 -0.75
N LYS A 100 -14.07 12.76 -1.40
CA LYS A 100 -14.33 14.19 -1.61
C LYS A 100 -15.20 14.49 -2.82
N LYS A 101 -15.54 13.47 -3.62
CA LYS A 101 -16.29 13.60 -4.88
C LYS A 101 -15.59 14.53 -5.87
N GLU A 102 -14.27 14.54 -5.87
CA GLU A 102 -13.43 15.29 -6.79
C GLU A 102 -12.78 14.32 -7.79
N PRO A 103 -12.76 14.64 -9.09
CA PRO A 103 -12.17 13.74 -10.08
C PRO A 103 -10.66 13.58 -9.86
N MET A 104 -10.16 12.36 -10.06
CA MET A 104 -8.73 12.11 -10.07
C MET A 104 -8.08 12.78 -11.30
N PRO A 105 -6.98 13.52 -11.16
CA PRO A 105 -6.23 14.05 -12.29
C PRO A 105 -5.83 12.94 -13.29
N ALA A 106 -5.77 13.30 -14.58
CA ALA A 106 -5.28 12.39 -15.61
C ALA A 106 -3.77 12.13 -15.43
N GLY A 107 -3.33 10.91 -15.73
CA GLY A 107 -1.91 10.51 -15.61
C GLY A 107 -1.51 10.03 -14.21
N ASP A 108 -0.20 9.96 -13.96
CA ASP A 108 0.34 9.62 -12.65
C ASP A 108 0.34 10.88 -11.75
N PRO A 109 -0.35 10.85 -10.59
CA PRO A 109 -0.47 12.04 -9.74
C PRO A 109 0.86 12.51 -9.14
N TYR A 110 1.91 11.69 -9.20
CA TYR A 110 3.22 12.03 -8.65
C TYR A 110 4.20 12.59 -9.70
N GLU A 111 3.76 12.73 -10.96
CA GLU A 111 4.56 13.27 -12.05
C GLU A 111 4.14 14.71 -12.41
N GLY A 112 4.93 15.41 -13.23
CA GLY A 112 4.59 16.76 -13.69
C GLY A 112 4.75 17.89 -12.66
N THR A 113 5.34 17.62 -11.48
CA THR A 113 5.54 18.62 -10.39
C THR A 113 6.89 19.33 -10.44
N GLY A 114 7.75 19.00 -11.41
CA GLY A 114 9.15 19.46 -11.44
C GLY A 114 10.09 18.74 -10.47
N TYR A 115 9.58 17.80 -9.66
CA TYR A 115 10.39 16.96 -8.76
C TYR A 115 10.39 15.48 -9.19
N PRO A 116 11.43 14.71 -8.82
CA PRO A 116 11.43 13.27 -9.07
C PRO A 116 10.22 12.60 -8.40
N ARG A 117 9.51 11.74 -9.15
CA ARG A 117 8.28 11.05 -8.73
C ARG A 117 8.30 10.50 -7.30
N ALA A 118 9.41 9.89 -6.89
CA ALA A 118 9.51 9.30 -5.55
C ALA A 118 9.66 10.32 -4.42
N ILE A 119 10.19 11.52 -4.70
CA ILE A 119 10.22 12.63 -3.74
C ILE A 119 8.79 13.12 -3.51
N VAL A 120 8.04 13.31 -4.60
CA VAL A 120 6.61 13.66 -4.54
C VAL A 120 5.81 12.60 -3.79
N LYS A 121 5.97 11.33 -4.16
CA LYS A 121 5.31 10.21 -3.46
C LYS A 121 5.68 10.16 -1.97
N SER A 122 6.93 10.45 -1.61
CA SER A 122 7.35 10.49 -0.20
C SER A 122 6.70 11.64 0.56
N TRP A 123 6.58 12.82 -0.06
CA TRP A 123 5.89 13.97 0.53
C TRP A 123 4.40 13.69 0.73
N VAL A 124 3.72 13.14 -0.28
CA VAL A 124 2.30 12.76 -0.18
C VAL A 124 2.10 11.69 0.89
N ALA A 125 2.93 10.64 0.92
CA ALA A 125 2.82 9.60 1.94
C ALA A 125 3.03 10.14 3.37
N MET A 126 3.96 11.08 3.56
CA MET A 126 4.13 11.77 4.83
C MET A 126 2.91 12.63 5.20
N THR A 127 2.32 13.31 4.21
CA THR A 127 1.12 14.13 4.41
C THR A 127 -0.05 13.26 4.87
N LEU A 128 -0.37 12.21 4.12
CA LEU A 128 -1.50 11.33 4.42
C LEU A 128 -1.34 10.56 5.74
N GLY A 129 -0.10 10.33 6.19
CA GLY A 129 0.22 9.67 7.46
C GLY A 129 0.13 10.57 8.71
N HIS A 130 -0.11 11.87 8.55
CA HIS A 130 -0.20 12.84 9.64
C HIS A 130 -1.46 13.70 9.52
N ASP A 131 -1.79 14.44 10.57
CA ASP A 131 -2.94 15.35 10.64
C ASP A 131 -2.64 16.77 10.15
N LYS A 132 -1.49 16.96 9.49
CA LYS A 132 -1.02 18.24 8.96
C LYS A 132 -0.02 18.03 7.83
N LEU A 133 0.18 19.07 7.03
CA LEU A 133 1.23 19.07 6.02
C LEU A 133 2.62 18.89 6.68
N PRO A 134 3.57 18.22 6.02
CA PRO A 134 4.93 18.09 6.50
C PRO A 134 5.56 19.44 6.81
N GLY A 135 6.12 19.58 8.01
CA GLY A 135 6.97 20.73 8.37
C GLY A 135 8.34 20.65 7.67
N ASN A 136 9.38 21.26 8.24
CA ASN A 136 10.67 21.44 7.54
C ASN A 136 11.60 20.20 7.48
N LYS A 137 11.12 19.00 7.84
CA LYS A 137 11.96 17.80 7.96
C LYS A 137 11.31 16.58 7.34
N TRP A 138 12.09 15.82 6.58
CA TRP A 138 11.73 14.46 6.18
C TRP A 138 11.66 13.50 7.36
N SER A 139 10.67 12.59 7.34
CA SER A 139 10.52 11.54 8.34
C SER A 139 11.68 10.53 8.27
N PRO A 140 11.96 9.79 9.36
CA PRO A 140 12.95 8.71 9.34
C PRO A 140 12.67 7.67 8.24
N SER A 141 11.39 7.32 8.03
CA SER A 141 10.96 6.37 7.00
C SER A 141 11.23 6.89 5.59
N ALA A 142 10.94 8.16 5.29
CA ALA A 142 11.27 8.76 4.01
C ALA A 142 12.78 8.76 3.73
N LYS A 143 13.59 9.09 4.75
CA LYS A 143 15.06 9.04 4.66
C LYS A 143 15.57 7.62 4.38
N LYS A 144 15.01 6.61 5.05
CA LYS A 144 15.36 5.19 4.85
C LYS A 144 14.98 4.72 3.44
N ALA A 145 13.80 5.11 2.95
CA ALA A 145 13.33 4.77 1.61
C ALA A 145 14.23 5.38 0.53
N TYR A 146 14.57 6.67 0.66
CA TYR A 146 15.50 7.37 -0.24
C TYR A 146 16.88 6.72 -0.24
N ALA A 147 17.42 6.41 0.94
CA ALA A 147 18.71 5.74 1.09
C ALA A 147 18.78 4.38 0.36
N LYS A 148 17.69 3.61 0.36
CA LYS A 148 17.63 2.28 -0.27
C LYS A 148 17.50 2.35 -1.80
N LYS A 149 16.74 3.31 -2.33
CA LYS A 149 16.28 3.31 -3.72
C LYS A 149 16.88 4.40 -4.61
N GLN A 150 17.40 5.50 -4.04
CA GLN A 150 17.64 6.75 -4.78
C GLN A 150 18.86 7.56 -4.33
N CYS A 151 19.66 7.04 -3.39
CA CYS A 151 20.87 7.74 -2.98
C CYS A 151 21.89 7.78 -4.13
N ASP A 152 21.97 8.94 -4.80
CA ASP A 152 22.69 9.16 -6.05
C ASP A 152 24.21 9.33 -5.91
N ILE A 153 24.77 9.22 -4.70
CA ILE A 153 26.23 9.33 -4.48
C ILE A 153 27.00 8.21 -5.23
N ARG A 154 26.33 7.12 -5.61
CA ARG A 154 26.93 6.09 -6.48
C ARG A 154 27.13 6.53 -7.93
N GLN A 155 26.42 7.55 -8.43
CA GLN A 155 26.45 7.92 -9.85
C GLN A 155 27.45 9.01 -10.23
N ARG A 156 28.02 9.75 -9.26
CA ARG A 156 28.84 10.94 -9.57
C ARG A 156 30.35 10.75 -9.64
N GLY A 157 30.89 9.59 -9.25
CA GLY A 157 32.34 9.31 -9.30
C GLY A 157 33.22 10.29 -8.48
N GLY A 158 34.46 9.89 -8.20
CA GLY A 158 35.47 10.75 -7.56
C GLY A 158 35.53 10.70 -6.03
N PHE A 159 36.33 11.59 -5.42
CA PHE A 159 36.74 11.60 -4.00
C PHE A 159 35.58 11.54 -2.97
N PHE A 160 34.35 11.87 -3.39
CA PHE A 160 33.13 11.76 -2.58
C PHE A 160 32.56 10.34 -2.44
N GLN A 161 33.02 9.38 -3.24
CA GLN A 161 32.60 7.98 -3.19
C GLN A 161 33.02 7.30 -1.88
N PHE A 162 34.12 7.74 -1.27
CA PHE A 162 34.72 7.09 -0.09
C PHE A 162 34.08 7.49 1.26
N PHE A 163 33.40 8.64 1.33
CA PHE A 163 32.85 9.17 2.61
C PHE A 163 31.40 8.74 2.89
N CYS A 164 30.83 7.87 2.06
CA CYS A 164 29.38 7.69 1.95
C CYS A 164 28.84 6.32 2.35
N GLU A 165 29.45 5.64 3.34
CA GLU A 165 28.89 4.37 3.80
C GLU A 165 28.07 4.40 5.09
N SER A 166 28.13 5.47 5.90
CA SER A 166 27.41 5.45 7.18
C SER A 166 26.67 6.76 7.54
N VAL A 167 27.14 7.93 7.09
CA VAL A 167 26.64 9.24 7.57
C VAL A 167 25.76 9.98 6.54
N CYS A 168 25.93 9.70 5.25
CA CYS A 168 25.37 10.54 4.18
C CYS A 168 23.92 10.20 3.78
N LYS A 169 23.51 8.92 3.81
CA LYS A 169 22.32 8.47 3.06
C LYS A 169 20.99 9.12 3.50
N ALA A 170 20.82 9.39 4.80
CA ALA A 170 19.62 10.04 5.35
C ALA A 170 19.68 11.58 5.34
N ARG A 171 20.89 12.15 5.40
CA ARG A 171 21.11 13.61 5.33
C ARG A 171 21.05 14.14 3.90
N CYS A 172 21.37 13.29 2.92
CA CYS A 172 21.28 13.62 1.49
C CYS A 172 19.89 14.04 1.06
N LEU A 173 18.83 13.37 1.56
CA LEU A 173 17.46 13.74 1.18
C LEU A 173 17.15 15.20 1.56
N GLN A 174 17.44 15.61 2.80
CA GLN A 174 17.24 16.99 3.21
C GLN A 174 18.18 17.97 2.50
N LYS A 175 19.39 17.54 2.12
CA LYS A 175 20.38 18.37 1.43
C LYS A 175 20.01 18.64 -0.04
N PHE A 176 19.56 17.62 -0.76
CA PHE A 176 19.26 17.69 -2.19
C PHE A 176 17.81 18.01 -2.50
N HIS A 177 16.91 17.69 -1.56
CA HIS A 177 15.49 17.95 -1.65
C HIS A 177 15.01 18.55 -0.32
N PRO A 178 15.46 19.77 0.05
CA PRO A 178 15.09 20.37 1.32
C PRO A 178 13.58 20.56 1.40
N MET A 179 12.99 20.10 2.52
CA MET A 179 11.53 20.10 2.68
C MET A 179 10.93 21.52 2.63
N SER A 180 11.71 22.53 3.02
CA SER A 180 11.35 23.95 2.91
C SER A 180 11.16 24.44 1.47
N GLU A 181 11.74 23.76 0.48
CA GLU A 181 11.53 24.06 -0.95
C GLU A 181 10.53 23.09 -1.56
N VAL A 182 10.68 21.79 -1.24
CA VAL A 182 9.85 20.72 -1.80
C VAL A 182 8.38 20.91 -1.42
N GLY A 183 8.08 21.13 -0.14
CA GLY A 183 6.70 21.22 0.34
C GLY A 183 5.89 22.33 -0.34
N PRO A 184 6.35 23.60 -0.29
CA PRO A 184 5.65 24.71 -0.94
C PRO A 184 5.49 24.59 -2.45
N ASN A 185 6.45 23.94 -3.14
CA ASN A 185 6.37 23.76 -4.59
C ASN A 185 5.50 22.56 -4.99
N ILE A 186 5.39 21.51 -4.14
CA ILE A 186 4.56 20.34 -4.42
C ILE A 186 3.10 20.57 -4.04
N ALA A 187 2.82 21.24 -2.92
CA ALA A 187 1.46 21.38 -2.40
C ALA A 187 0.44 21.93 -3.43
N PRO A 188 0.75 22.93 -4.27
CA PRO A 188 -0.18 23.44 -5.28
C PRO A 188 -0.59 22.40 -6.36
N HIS A 189 0.16 21.31 -6.52
CA HIS A 189 -0.20 20.21 -7.42
C HIS A 189 -1.24 19.25 -6.81
N PHE A 190 -1.55 19.39 -5.52
CA PHE A 190 -2.50 18.54 -4.78
C PHE A 190 -3.55 19.41 -4.06
N PRO A 191 -4.40 20.14 -4.78
CA PRO A 191 -5.45 20.98 -4.16
C PRO A 191 -6.41 20.17 -3.27
N ILE A 192 -6.53 18.87 -3.54
CA ILE A 192 -7.25 17.90 -2.70
C ILE A 192 -6.73 17.84 -1.24
N LEU A 193 -5.56 18.40 -0.95
CA LEU A 193 -4.91 18.44 0.37
C LEU A 193 -4.95 19.84 1.02
N ASP A 194 -5.57 20.84 0.39
CA ASP A 194 -5.57 22.23 0.91
C ASP A 194 -6.21 22.36 2.30
N ASP A 195 -7.22 21.52 2.58
CA ASP A 195 -7.93 21.43 3.85
C ASP A 195 -7.43 20.29 4.75
N TRP A 196 -6.28 19.68 4.45
CA TRP A 196 -5.88 18.39 5.06
C TRP A 196 -5.87 18.42 6.60
N ALA A 197 -5.49 19.55 7.19
CA ALA A 197 -5.51 19.74 8.64
C ALA A 197 -6.90 19.57 9.28
N THR A 198 -7.96 19.92 8.55
CA THR A 198 -9.36 19.84 8.98
C THR A 198 -10.15 18.75 8.26
N SER A 199 -9.53 18.01 7.33
CA SER A 199 -10.16 16.88 6.63
C SER A 199 -10.74 15.90 7.67
N PRO A 200 -11.93 15.31 7.44
CA PRO A 200 -12.46 14.27 8.32
C PRO A 200 -11.81 12.91 8.09
N TRP A 201 -11.06 12.73 6.99
CA TRP A 201 -10.50 11.45 6.57
C TRP A 201 -9.01 11.35 6.91
N ARG A 202 -8.59 10.18 7.38
CA ARG A 202 -7.19 9.87 7.74
C ARG A 202 -6.75 8.56 7.09
N TRP A 203 -5.45 8.26 7.21
CA TRP A 203 -4.84 7.05 6.65
C TRP A 203 -5.60 5.76 6.99
N GLY A 204 -6.18 5.69 8.19
CA GLY A 204 -6.91 4.53 8.67
C GLY A 204 -8.21 4.27 7.91
N ASP A 205 -8.90 5.34 7.48
CA ASP A 205 -10.11 5.25 6.64
C ASP A 205 -9.77 4.76 5.23
N PHE A 206 -8.68 5.29 4.65
CA PHE A 206 -8.23 4.86 3.32
C PHE A 206 -7.81 3.40 3.34
N GLN A 207 -7.06 2.99 4.37
CA GLN A 207 -6.66 1.60 4.55
C GLN A 207 -7.87 0.68 4.77
N PHE A 208 -8.91 1.14 5.47
CA PHE A 208 -10.13 0.37 5.67
C PHE A 208 -10.87 0.11 4.36
N LEU A 209 -11.17 1.16 3.60
CA LEU A 209 -11.84 1.04 2.30
C LEU A 209 -11.04 0.18 1.31
N GLU A 210 -9.73 0.44 1.20
CA GLU A 210 -8.82 -0.36 0.39
C GLU A 210 -8.82 -1.83 0.83
N SER A 211 -8.71 -2.10 2.14
CA SER A 211 -8.67 -3.46 2.64
C SER A 211 -9.95 -4.22 2.35
N ASN A 212 -11.12 -3.58 2.47
CA ASN A 212 -12.39 -4.22 2.15
C ASN A 212 -12.45 -4.60 0.66
N ALA A 213 -12.02 -3.71 -0.23
CA ALA A 213 -11.93 -4.00 -1.66
C ALA A 213 -10.99 -5.17 -1.96
N VAL A 214 -9.79 -5.15 -1.37
CA VAL A 214 -8.76 -6.19 -1.60
C VAL A 214 -9.21 -7.54 -1.04
N ILE A 215 -9.77 -7.58 0.17
CA ILE A 215 -10.20 -8.83 0.80
C ILE A 215 -11.42 -9.40 0.08
N ASP A 216 -12.35 -8.56 -0.38
CA ASP A 216 -13.45 -8.98 -1.27
C ASP A 216 -12.92 -9.54 -2.57
N ALA A 217 -11.89 -8.94 -3.16
CA ALA A 217 -11.29 -9.48 -4.37
C ALA A 217 -10.61 -10.83 -4.13
N VAL A 218 -9.79 -10.96 -3.08
CA VAL A 218 -9.11 -12.22 -2.73
C VAL A 218 -10.11 -13.33 -2.45
N HIS A 219 -11.16 -13.04 -1.67
CA HIS A 219 -12.19 -14.02 -1.33
C HIS A 219 -13.02 -14.43 -2.54
N HIS A 220 -13.41 -13.48 -3.40
CA HIS A 220 -14.14 -13.78 -4.63
C HIS A 220 -13.29 -14.62 -5.59
N LEU A 221 -12.01 -14.27 -5.78
CA LEU A 221 -11.08 -15.04 -6.62
C LEU A 221 -10.92 -16.47 -6.10
N ALA A 222 -10.70 -16.64 -4.80
CA ALA A 222 -10.54 -17.96 -4.20
C ALA A 222 -11.82 -18.80 -4.29
N MET A 223 -12.96 -18.25 -3.88
CA MET A 223 -14.18 -19.04 -3.68
C MET A 223 -15.02 -19.22 -4.95
N VAL A 224 -14.93 -18.29 -5.91
CA VAL A 224 -15.74 -18.32 -7.14
C VAL A 224 -14.92 -18.79 -8.34
N HIS A 225 -13.65 -18.39 -8.42
CA HIS A 225 -12.81 -18.68 -9.58
C HIS A 225 -11.76 -19.75 -9.32
N ASP A 226 -11.57 -20.19 -8.07
CA ASP A 226 -10.44 -21.05 -7.67
C ASP A 226 -9.09 -20.46 -8.11
N ILE A 227 -8.94 -19.13 -7.92
CA ILE A 227 -7.70 -18.41 -8.25
C ILE A 227 -7.03 -17.94 -6.95
N PRO A 228 -5.83 -18.45 -6.62
CA PRO A 228 -5.05 -17.98 -5.49
C PRO A 228 -4.41 -16.62 -5.76
N ALA A 229 -4.94 -15.58 -5.11
CA ALA A 229 -4.40 -14.22 -5.16
C ALA A 229 -3.93 -13.73 -3.77
N LEU A 230 -2.63 -13.55 -3.60
CA LEU A 230 -1.99 -13.12 -2.35
C LEU A 230 -2.02 -11.58 -2.21
N PRO A 231 -2.65 -11.01 -1.16
CA PRO A 231 -2.71 -9.56 -0.98
C PRO A 231 -1.42 -8.95 -0.44
N VAL A 232 -0.87 -7.94 -1.13
CA VAL A 232 0.19 -7.05 -0.64
C VAL A 232 -0.37 -5.63 -0.57
N HIS A 233 -0.92 -5.26 0.59
CA HIS A 233 -1.57 -3.97 0.81
C HIS A 233 -2.65 -3.66 -0.25
N ASP A 234 -2.34 -2.79 -1.21
CA ASP A 234 -3.15 -2.31 -2.34
C ASP A 234 -2.91 -3.08 -3.65
N SER A 235 -2.27 -4.23 -3.58
CA SER A 235 -1.95 -5.07 -4.74
C SER A 235 -2.23 -6.55 -4.50
N LEU A 236 -2.37 -7.31 -5.59
CA LEU A 236 -2.55 -8.76 -5.58
C LEU A 236 -1.42 -9.45 -6.36
N ILE A 237 -0.83 -10.49 -5.78
CA ILE A 237 0.09 -11.40 -6.46
C ILE A 237 -0.70 -12.65 -6.85
N ALA A 238 -0.75 -12.98 -8.13
CA ALA A 238 -1.54 -14.11 -8.62
C ALA A 238 -0.82 -14.84 -9.78
N PRO A 239 -1.25 -16.05 -10.18
CA PRO A 239 -0.75 -16.71 -11.38
C PRO A 239 -0.85 -15.80 -12.60
N LYS A 240 0.24 -15.68 -13.36
CA LYS A 240 0.32 -14.75 -14.50
C LYS A 240 -0.70 -15.06 -15.59
N SER A 241 -1.03 -16.34 -15.79
CA SER A 241 -2.07 -16.79 -16.73
C SER A 241 -3.45 -16.21 -16.41
N GLN A 242 -3.71 -15.86 -15.15
CA GLN A 242 -5.01 -15.39 -14.65
C GLN A 242 -5.11 -13.86 -14.51
N GLN A 243 -4.10 -13.11 -15.00
CA GLN A 243 -4.01 -11.66 -14.81
C GLN A 243 -5.32 -10.91 -15.15
N ALA A 244 -5.94 -11.22 -16.28
CA ALA A 244 -7.14 -10.51 -16.74
C ALA A 244 -8.33 -10.67 -15.78
N ILE A 245 -8.54 -11.88 -15.23
CA ILE A 245 -9.63 -12.15 -14.28
C ILE A 245 -9.34 -11.43 -12.96
N VAL A 246 -8.08 -11.46 -12.50
CA VAL A 246 -7.67 -10.79 -11.26
C VAL A 246 -7.81 -9.27 -11.37
N GLU A 247 -7.42 -8.68 -12.50
CA GLU A 247 -7.62 -7.25 -12.78
C GLU A 247 -9.10 -6.86 -12.78
N GLN A 248 -9.95 -7.67 -13.43
CA GLN A 248 -11.39 -7.43 -13.47
C GLN A 248 -11.99 -7.49 -12.07
N VAL A 249 -11.75 -8.56 -11.31
CA VAL A 249 -12.32 -8.75 -9.97
C VAL A 249 -11.82 -7.67 -9.01
N LEU A 250 -10.53 -7.33 -9.05
CA LEU A 250 -9.99 -6.25 -8.22
C LEU A 250 -10.62 -4.89 -8.57
N SER A 251 -10.80 -4.60 -9.86
CA SER A 251 -11.46 -3.37 -10.33
C SER A 251 -12.91 -3.29 -9.88
N ASP A 252 -13.66 -4.40 -9.99
CA ASP A 252 -15.06 -4.47 -9.62
C ASP A 252 -15.26 -4.35 -8.10
N MET A 253 -14.42 -5.01 -7.29
CA MET A 253 -14.51 -4.89 -5.83
C MET A 253 -14.06 -3.50 -5.35
N PHE A 254 -13.05 -2.89 -5.99
CA PHE A 254 -12.69 -1.52 -5.67
C PHE A 254 -13.81 -0.53 -6.04
N LEU A 255 -14.48 -0.72 -7.19
CA LEU A 255 -15.67 0.06 -7.54
C LEU A 255 -16.79 -0.11 -6.52
N LYS A 256 -17.07 -1.33 -6.06
CA LYS A 256 -18.08 -1.62 -5.03
C LYS A 256 -17.83 -0.87 -3.73
N HIS A 257 -16.58 -0.83 -3.26
CA HIS A 257 -16.22 -0.27 -1.94
C HIS A 257 -15.88 1.23 -1.98
N VAL A 258 -15.32 1.71 -3.08
CA VAL A 258 -14.81 3.09 -3.19
C VAL A 258 -15.70 3.96 -4.11
N GLY A 259 -16.50 3.35 -4.97
CA GLY A 259 -17.41 4.06 -5.89
C GLY A 259 -16.77 4.52 -7.19
N VAL A 260 -15.49 4.21 -7.43
CA VAL A 260 -14.77 4.52 -8.68
C VAL A 260 -13.93 3.33 -9.11
N ARG A 261 -13.64 3.21 -10.41
CA ARG A 261 -12.70 2.18 -10.90
C ARG A 261 -11.26 2.61 -10.65
N PRO A 262 -10.39 1.72 -10.15
CA PRO A 262 -8.98 2.02 -9.97
C PRO A 262 -8.26 1.98 -11.32
N ILE A 263 -7.09 2.62 -11.37
CA ILE A 263 -6.12 2.38 -12.44
C ILE A 263 -5.18 1.29 -11.96
N LEU A 264 -5.16 0.17 -12.68
CA LEU A 264 -4.33 -0.98 -12.35
C LEU A 264 -3.03 -0.97 -13.16
N THR A 265 -1.97 -1.46 -12.54
CA THR A 265 -0.70 -1.71 -13.22
C THR A 265 -0.19 -3.10 -12.87
N ALA A 266 0.25 -3.84 -13.88
CA ALA A 266 0.84 -5.17 -13.70
C ALA A 266 2.37 -5.10 -13.84
N LYS A 267 3.09 -5.88 -13.05
CA LYS A 267 4.55 -5.89 -13.01
C LYS A 267 5.14 -7.27 -12.76
#